data_AF-A0A1B1A2B2-F1
#
_entry.id   AF-A0A1B1A2B2-F1
#
_cell.length_a   1.000
_cell.length_b   1.000
_cell.length_c   1.000
_cell.angle_alpha   90.00
_cell.angle_beta   90.00
_cell.angle_gamma   90.00
#
_symmetry.space_group_name_H-M   'P 1'
#
loop_
_entity.id
_entity.type
_entity.pdbx_description
1 polymer ?
#
loop_
_entity_poly.entity_id
_entity_poly.type
_entity_poly.pdbx_seq_one_letter_code
_entity_poly.pdbx_strand_id
1 'polypeptide(L)' 'MSRAAMLDWPALMRAGMLGLRLTPREFWQLTPAELRLMLNLDASTPPMDRDRLSHLMTQFPDQTNDVNQPE' A
#
# COMPACT_ATOMS: atom_id res chain seq x y z
N MET A 1 -18.88 5.46 -7.75
CA MET A 1 -18.41 4.58 -6.66
C MET A 1 -17.14 3.90 -7.13
N SER A 2 -15.98 4.45 -6.81
CA SER A 2 -14.70 3.86 -7.23
C SER A 2 -14.47 2.60 -6.39
N ARG A 3 -14.59 1.42 -6.99
CA ARG A 3 -14.00 0.21 -6.39
C ARG A 3 -12.53 0.55 -6.22
N ALA A 4 -12.03 0.55 -4.98
CA ALA A 4 -10.61 0.40 -4.76
C ALA A 4 -10.20 -0.83 -5.58
N ALA A 5 -9.44 -0.62 -6.65
CA ALA A 5 -8.99 -1.72 -7.48
C ALA A 5 -8.24 -2.66 -6.53
N MET A 6 -8.77 -3.85 -6.34
CA MET A 6 -8.13 -4.88 -5.54
C MET A 6 -6.71 -5.03 -6.12
N LEU A 7 -5.69 -4.82 -5.27
CA LEU A 7 -4.30 -4.85 -5.73
C LEU A 7 -4.04 -6.20 -6.39
N ASP A 8 -3.61 -6.20 -7.66
CA ASP A 8 -3.30 -7.43 -8.39
C ASP A 8 -2.01 -8.05 -7.82
N TRP A 9 -2.20 -8.78 -6.74
CA TRP A 9 -1.15 -9.43 -5.98
C TRP A 9 -0.38 -10.45 -6.81
N PRO A 10 -1.03 -11.32 -7.61
CA PRO A 10 -0.33 -12.20 -8.52
C PRO A 10 0.56 -11.46 -9.53
N ALA A 11 0.08 -10.35 -10.12
CA ALA A 11 0.88 -9.58 -11.05
C ALA A 11 2.09 -8.92 -10.35
N LEU A 12 1.91 -8.39 -9.14
CA LEU A 12 2.98 -7.78 -8.36
C LEU A 12 4.08 -8.81 -8.02
N MET A 13 3.67 -10.01 -7.58
CA MET A 13 4.60 -11.10 -7.26
C MET A 13 5.36 -11.58 -8.49
N ARG A 14 4.70 -11.70 -9.64
CA ARG A 14 5.38 -12.03 -10.91
C ARG A 14 6.36 -10.94 -11.32
N ALA A 15 5.99 -9.67 -11.20
CA ALA A 15 6.88 -8.55 -11.52
C ALA A 15 8.12 -8.52 -10.61
N GLY A 16 7.95 -8.73 -9.31
CA GLY A 16 9.06 -8.76 -8.34
C GLY A 16 9.95 -10.00 -8.46
N MET A 17 9.37 -11.20 -8.34
CA MET A 17 10.14 -12.45 -8.25
C MET A 17 10.58 -13.00 -9.60
N LEU A 18 9.80 -12.80 -10.67
CA LEU A 18 10.17 -13.27 -12.02
C LEU A 18 10.81 -12.15 -12.85
N GLY A 19 10.23 -10.94 -12.82
CA GLY A 19 10.71 -9.80 -13.59
C GLY A 19 12.04 -9.25 -13.05
N LEU A 20 12.05 -8.82 -11.79
CA LEU A 20 13.25 -8.28 -11.12
C LEU A 20 14.16 -9.37 -10.53
N ARG A 21 13.75 -10.64 -10.57
CA ARG A 21 14.47 -11.79 -10.01
C ARG A 21 14.81 -11.65 -8.52
N LEU A 22 13.97 -10.95 -7.77
CA LEU A 22 14.13 -10.79 -6.33
C LEU A 22 13.81 -12.10 -5.62
N THR A 23 14.60 -12.44 -4.60
CA THR A 23 14.19 -13.49 -3.66
C THR A 23 12.97 -13.02 -2.85
N PRO A 24 12.16 -13.95 -2.32
CA PRO A 24 11.01 -13.56 -1.50
C PRO A 24 11.39 -12.67 -0.32
N ARG A 25 12.56 -12.89 0.28
CA ARG A 25 13.04 -12.07 1.39
C ARG A 25 13.34 -10.64 0.95
N GLU A 26 14.06 -10.46 -0.15
CA GLU A 26 14.38 -9.11 -0.67
C GLU A 26 13.10 -8.37 -1.06
N PHE A 27 12.18 -9.03 -1.75
CA PHE A 27 10.89 -8.45 -2.12
C PHE A 27 10.13 -7.89 -0.92
N TRP A 28 10.11 -8.62 0.21
CA TRP A 28 9.42 -8.19 1.43
C TRP A 28 10.19 -7.19 2.28
N GLN A 29 11.49 -7.02 2.03
CA GLN A 29 12.29 -5.98 2.67
C GLN A 29 12.18 -4.63 1.96
N LEU A 30 11.83 -4.64 0.67
CA LEU A 30 11.65 -3.41 -0.10
C LEU A 30 10.44 -2.62 0.37
N THR A 31 10.62 -1.31 0.45
CA THR A 31 9.50 -0.39 0.56
C THR A 31 8.72 -0.36 -0.77
N PRO A 32 7.41 -0.05 -0.75
CA PRO A 32 6.65 0.13 -1.99
C PRO A 32 7.22 1.20 -2.93
N ALA A 33 7.92 2.21 -2.38
CA ALA A 33 8.57 3.25 -3.17
C ALA A 33 9.78 2.70 -3.95
N GLU A 34 10.64 1.92 -3.29
CA GLU A 34 11.80 1.28 -3.93
C GLU A 34 11.34 0.27 -4.98
N LEU A 35 10.32 -0.53 -4.69
CA LEU A 35 9.77 -1.48 -5.66
C LEU A 35 9.24 -0.76 -6.91
N ARG A 36 8.53 0.36 -6.76
CA ARG A 36 8.05 1.17 -7.89
C ARG A 36 9.18 1.74 -8.73
N LEU A 37 10.24 2.22 -8.07
CA LEU A 37 11.44 2.74 -8.73
C LEU A 37 12.11 1.63 -9.55
N MET A 38 12.30 0.44 -8.98
CA MET A 38 12.91 -0.69 -9.67
C MET A 38 12.06 -1.21 -10.84
N LEU A 39 10.74 -1.12 -10.73
CA LEU A 39 9.80 -1.44 -11.80
C LEU A 39 9.70 -0.32 -12.87
N ASN A 40 10.46 0.76 -12.73
CA ASN A 40 10.40 1.95 -13.60
C ASN A 40 8.95 2.50 -13.71
N LEU A 41 8.17 2.36 -12.64
CA LEU A 41 6.80 2.84 -12.53
C LEU A 41 6.76 4.27 -12.02
N ASP A 42 7.63 5.14 -12.56
CA ASP A 42 7.71 6.57 -12.26
C ASP A 42 6.47 7.33 -12.76
N ALA A 43 5.28 6.86 -12.38
CA ALA A 43 4.12 7.70 -12.23
C ALA A 43 4.37 8.54 -10.98
N SER A 44 4.83 9.78 -11.21
CA SER A 44 4.87 10.87 -10.23
C SER A 44 3.51 10.98 -9.54
N THR A 45 3.31 10.15 -8.52
CA THR A 45 2.18 10.27 -7.62
C THR A 45 2.64 11.29 -6.63
N PRO A 46 2.04 12.49 -6.59
CA PRO A 46 2.45 13.50 -5.65
C PRO A 46 2.45 12.90 -4.24
N PRO A 47 3.45 13.23 -3.41
CA PRO A 47 3.48 12.77 -2.03
C PRO A 47 2.15 13.10 -1.36
N MET A 48 1.71 12.20 -0.48
CA MET A 48 0.45 12.37 0.22
C MET A 48 0.49 13.67 1.04
N ASP A 49 -0.35 14.63 0.69
CA ASP A 49 -0.46 15.88 1.44
C ASP A 49 -1.36 15.72 2.67
N ARG A 50 -1.19 16.62 3.65
CA ARG A 50 -1.96 16.64 4.91
C ARG A 50 -3.47 16.68 4.67
N ASP A 51 -3.92 17.44 3.67
CA ASP A 51 -5.33 17.52 3.31
C ASP A 51 -5.88 16.19 2.81
N ARG A 52 -5.05 15.39 2.13
CA ARG A 52 -5.45 14.06 1.67
C ARG A 52 -5.47 13.07 2.82
N LEU A 53 -4.54 13.17 3.76
CA LEU A 53 -4.53 12.37 4.97
C LEU A 53 -5.75 12.66 5.85
N SER A 54 -6.09 13.93 6.08
CA SER A 54 -7.27 14.32 6.87
C SER A 54 -8.57 13.83 6.22
N HIS A 55 -8.64 13.85 4.89
CA HIS A 55 -9.76 13.28 4.15
C HIS A 55 -9.88 11.76 4.37
N LEU A 56 -8.77 11.02 4.35
CA LEU A 56 -8.75 9.58 4.63
C LEU A 56 -9.18 9.26 6.05
N MET A 57 -8.70 10.01 7.05
CA MET A 57 -9.10 9.84 8.45
C MET A 57 -10.61 10.04 8.64
N THR A 58 -11.21 10.95 7.86
CA THR A 58 -12.66 11.17 7.88
C THR A 58 -13.42 10.03 7.19
N GLN A 59 -12.87 9.47 6.11
CA GLN A 59 -13.50 8.37 5.36
C GLN A 59 -13.40 7.01 6.06
N PHE A 60 -12.33 6.80 6.82
CA PHE A 60 -12.04 5.56 7.53
C PHE A 60 -11.81 5.87 9.01
N PRO A 61 -12.86 6.26 9.75
CA PRO A 61 -12.74 6.48 11.18
C PRO A 61 -12.43 5.15 11.87
N ASP A 62 -11.42 5.16 12.74
CA ASP A 62 -11.11 4.00 13.56
C ASP A 62 -12.31 3.69 14.46
N GLN A 63 -12.77 2.45 14.42
CA GLN A 63 -13.78 1.98 15.36
C GLN A 63 -13.07 1.64 16.65
N THR A 64 -13.29 2.45 17.69
CA THR A 64 -12.92 2.09 19.05
C THR A 64 -13.82 0.92 19.46
N ASN A 65 -13.34 -0.31 19.25
CA ASN A 65 -13.86 -1.45 20.00
C ASN A 65 -13.40 -1.22 21.45
N ASP A 66 -14.22 -0.50 22.21
CA ASP A 66 -13.99 -0.33 23.64
C ASP A 66 -14.27 -1.66 24.32
N VAL A 67 -13.24 -2.51 24.38
CA VAL A 67 -13.22 -3.76 25.14
C VAL A 67 -12.93 -3.53 26.64
N ASN A 68 -13.05 -2.29 27.13
CA ASN A 68 -12.92 -1.95 28.55
C ASN A 68 -14.20 -1.31 29.12
N GLN A 69 -15.32 -2.02 29.03
CA GLN A 69 -16.44 -1.81 29.94
C GLN A 69 -16.15 -2.61 31.24
N PRO A 70 -15.82 -1.98 32.38
CA PRO A 70 -15.86 -2.68 33.65
C PRO A 70 -17.32 -2.98 34.02
N GLU A 71 -17.58 -4.20 34.47
CA GLU A 71 -18.90 -4.64 34.98
C GLU A 71 -19.37 -3.84 36.19
#